data_AF-A0A063ZTE3-F1
#
_entry.id   AF-A0A063ZTE3-F1
#
_cell.length_a   1.000
_cell.length_b   1.000
_cell.length_c   1.000
_cell.angle_alpha   90.00
_cell.angle_beta   90.00
_cell.angle_gamma   90.00
#
_symmetry.space_group_name_H-M   'P 1'
#
loop_
_entity.id
_entity.type
_entity.pdbx_description
1 polymer ?
#
loop_
_entity_poly.entity_id
_entity_poly.type
_entity_poly.pdbx_seq_one_letter_code
_entity_poly.pdbx_strand_id
1 'polypeptide(L)'
;MPGTFEPDDDAFEGTPLTPTRLAIVVGVGDVFIFSLIGYLVLENPAFGPIAGLLVGLGIYHTLPIFMQPAGLEAEHEHRDASPVREYHRLAAGFGFSIAGILFFAMGMTDVDIVLGIPGALVVAALVYLIAGFAFPNAGLEN
;
A
#
# COMPACT_ATOMS: atom_id res chain seq x y z
N MET A 1 -18.25 15.37 29.29
CA MET A 1 -18.33 13.94 28.90
C MET A 1 -17.60 13.82 27.57
N PRO A 2 -16.55 12.99 27.44
CA PRO A 2 -16.00 12.70 26.13
C PRO A 2 -17.05 11.93 25.35
N GLY A 3 -17.45 12.42 24.18
CA GLY A 3 -18.34 11.67 23.29
C GLY A 3 -17.63 10.39 22.86
N THR A 4 -18.30 9.25 23.03
CA THR A 4 -17.89 8.01 22.38
C THR A 4 -18.04 8.23 20.88
N PHE A 5 -16.92 8.27 20.16
CA PHE A 5 -16.93 8.20 18.71
C PHE A 5 -17.39 6.78 18.35
N GLU A 6 -18.64 6.63 17.96
CA GLU A 6 -19.11 5.43 17.28
C GLU A 6 -18.73 5.62 15.81
N PRO A 7 -17.77 4.84 15.29
CA PRO A 7 -17.45 4.90 13.87
C PRO A 7 -18.69 4.53 13.05
N ASP A 8 -19.00 5.35 12.05
CA ASP A 8 -20.15 5.17 11.18
C ASP A 8 -19.81 4.15 10.08
N ASP A 9 -20.29 2.92 10.23
CA ASP A 9 -20.09 1.84 9.26
C ASP A 9 -20.73 2.15 7.89
N ASP A 10 -21.72 3.05 7.86
CA ASP A 10 -22.46 3.44 6.67
C ASP A 10 -21.92 4.74 6.05
N ALA A 11 -20.75 5.24 6.49
CA ALA A 11 -20.18 6.53 6.05
C ALA A 11 -20.02 6.66 4.51
N PHE A 12 -19.95 5.53 3.81
CA PHE A 12 -19.85 5.49 2.35
C PHE A 12 -21.08 4.92 1.65
N GLU A 13 -22.09 4.45 2.40
CA GLU A 13 -23.29 3.83 1.84
C GLU A 13 -24.07 4.83 0.97
N GLY A 14 -24.46 4.41 -0.24
CA GLY A 14 -25.16 5.26 -1.20
C GLY A 14 -24.30 6.36 -1.85
N THR A 15 -23.01 6.48 -1.52
CA THR A 15 -22.11 7.47 -2.13
C THR A 15 -21.32 6.88 -3.31
N PRO A 16 -20.99 7.68 -4.34
CA PRO A 16 -20.10 7.24 -5.41
C PRO A 16 -18.63 7.14 -4.98
N LEU A 17 -18.27 7.58 -3.77
CA LEU A 17 -16.90 7.67 -3.27
C LEU A 17 -16.60 6.50 -2.31
N THR A 18 -16.41 5.30 -2.85
CA THR A 18 -16.03 4.15 -2.01
C THR A 18 -14.55 4.22 -1.61
N PRO A 19 -14.14 3.61 -0.47
CA PRO A 19 -12.73 3.57 -0.05
C PRO A 19 -11.79 3.04 -1.11
N THR A 20 -12.20 2.00 -1.85
CA THR A 20 -11.43 1.46 -2.97
C THR A 20 -11.25 2.46 -4.11
N ARG A 21 -12.29 3.24 -4.45
CA ARG A 21 -12.18 4.28 -5.48
C ARG A 21 -11.24 5.40 -5.05
N LEU A 22 -11.31 5.82 -3.79
CA LEU A 22 -10.37 6.79 -3.22
C LEU A 22 -8.94 6.25 -3.28
N ALA A 23 -8.72 4.99 -2.90
CA ALA A 23 -7.40 4.37 -2.94
C ALA A 23 -6.81 4.30 -4.36
N ILE A 24 -7.65 4.04 -5.37
CA ILE A 24 -7.24 4.10 -6.79
C ILE A 24 -6.83 5.52 -7.17
N VAL A 25 -7.65 6.53 -6.84
CA VAL A 25 -7.34 7.94 -7.18
C VAL A 25 -6.05 8.39 -6.52
N VAL A 26 -5.86 8.09 -5.24
CA VAL A 26 -4.63 8.42 -4.50
C VAL A 26 -3.44 7.67 -5.10
N GLY A 27 -3.56 6.37 -5.35
CA GLY A 27 -2.47 5.58 -5.93
C GLY A 27 -2.07 6.02 -7.34
N VAL A 28 -3.03 6.45 -8.17
CA VAL A 28 -2.73 7.08 -9.47
C VAL A 28 -2.03 8.43 -9.26
N GLY A 29 -2.48 9.21 -8.28
CA GLY A 29 -1.83 10.45 -7.86
C GLY A 29 -0.35 10.24 -7.48
N ASP A 30 -0.04 9.17 -6.74
CA ASP A 30 1.34 8.83 -6.36
C ASP A 30 2.24 8.61 -7.59
N VAL A 31 1.75 7.97 -8.64
CA VAL A 31 2.52 7.82 -9.90
C VAL A 31 2.92 9.18 -10.45
N PHE A 32 2.00 10.14 -10.51
CA PHE A 32 2.28 11.48 -11.05
C PHE A 32 3.20 12.29 -10.12
N ILE A 33 2.95 12.24 -8.81
CA ILE A 33 3.76 12.95 -7.81
C ILE A 33 5.20 12.42 -7.83
N PHE A 34 5.40 11.10 -7.74
CA PHE A 34 6.74 10.53 -7.78
C PHE A 34 7.41 10.68 -9.15
N SER A 35 6.66 10.69 -10.25
CA SER A 35 7.23 11.03 -11.57
C SER A 35 7.81 12.43 -11.59
N LEU A 36 7.06 13.42 -11.06
CA LEU A 36 7.53 14.80 -10.96
C LEU A 36 8.74 14.91 -10.03
N ILE A 37 8.69 14.29 -8.85
CA ILE A 37 9.82 14.31 -7.90
C ILE A 37 11.03 13.60 -8.52
N GLY A 38 10.87 12.44 -9.14
CA GLY A 38 11.96 11.71 -9.78
C GLY A 38 12.60 12.51 -10.91
N TYR A 39 11.80 13.17 -11.74
CA TYR A 39 12.30 14.08 -12.77
C TYR A 39 13.11 15.24 -12.19
N LEU A 40 12.63 15.86 -11.10
CA LEU A 40 13.27 17.03 -10.49
C LEU A 40 14.49 16.69 -9.61
N VAL A 41 14.49 15.53 -8.95
CA VAL A 41 15.50 15.15 -7.94
C VAL A 41 16.54 14.20 -8.50
N LEU A 42 16.13 13.23 -9.33
CA LEU A 42 17.01 12.17 -9.83
C LEU A 42 17.49 12.45 -11.25
N GLU A 43 16.96 13.50 -11.90
CA GLU A 43 17.19 13.83 -13.32
C GLU A 43 16.94 12.64 -14.26
N ASN A 44 16.18 11.64 -13.79
CA ASN A 44 15.89 10.40 -14.48
C ASN A 44 14.37 10.15 -14.46
N PRO A 45 13.69 10.23 -15.61
CA PRO A 45 12.25 10.13 -15.67
C PRO A 45 11.71 8.72 -15.40
N ALA A 46 12.56 7.69 -15.31
CA ALA A 46 12.13 6.31 -15.15
C ALA A 46 11.95 5.88 -13.69
N PHE A 47 12.75 6.40 -12.75
CA PHE A 47 12.69 5.98 -11.35
C PHE A 47 11.40 6.43 -10.64
N GLY A 48 11.01 7.68 -10.88
CA GLY A 48 9.81 8.29 -10.31
C GLY A 48 8.52 7.49 -10.54
N PRO A 49 8.09 7.26 -11.80
CA PRO A 49 6.83 6.56 -12.07
C PRO A 49 6.78 5.14 -11.51
N ILE A 50 7.90 4.41 -11.53
CA ILE A 50 7.95 3.04 -10.99
C ILE A 50 7.86 3.07 -9.46
N ALA A 51 8.57 3.99 -8.79
CA ALA A 51 8.42 4.19 -7.36
C ALA A 51 6.97 4.56 -6.99
N GLY A 52 6.38 5.51 -7.71
CA GLY A 52 5.00 5.93 -7.51
C GLY A 52 3.99 4.82 -7.76
N LEU A 53 4.23 3.93 -8.73
CA LEU A 53 3.39 2.75 -8.96
C LEU A 53 3.44 1.79 -7.78
N LEU A 54 4.65 1.51 -7.26
CA LEU A 54 4.81 0.65 -6.09
C LEU A 54 4.17 1.28 -4.84
N VAL A 55 4.41 2.56 -4.58
CA VAL A 55 3.76 3.26 -3.45
C VAL A 55 2.24 3.27 -3.60
N GLY A 56 1.74 3.59 -4.80
CA GLY A 56 0.31 3.63 -5.11
C GLY A 56 -0.36 2.26 -5.01
N LEU A 57 0.34 1.18 -5.38
CA LEU A 57 -0.11 -0.19 -5.08
C LEU A 57 -0.16 -0.42 -3.56
N GLY A 58 0.81 0.07 -2.80
CA GLY A 58 0.77 0.04 -1.35
C GLY A 58 -0.50 0.69 -0.78
N ILE A 59 -0.80 1.91 -1.23
CA ILE A 59 -2.00 2.67 -0.86
C ILE A 59 -3.29 1.95 -1.26
N TYR A 60 -3.35 1.37 -2.46
CA TYR A 60 -4.50 0.60 -2.93
C TYR A 60 -4.87 -0.55 -1.97
N HIS A 61 -3.85 -1.18 -1.39
CA HIS A 61 -4.06 -2.28 -0.45
C HIS A 61 -4.38 -1.79 0.96
N THR A 62 -3.67 -0.78 1.49
CA THR A 62 -3.85 -0.33 2.87
C THR A 62 -5.01 0.63 3.09
N LEU A 63 -5.22 1.61 2.20
CA LEU A 63 -6.12 2.72 2.46
C LEU A 63 -7.57 2.28 2.73
N PRO A 64 -8.15 1.32 1.99
CA PRO A 64 -9.52 0.88 2.26
C PRO A 64 -9.69 0.25 3.64
N ILE A 65 -8.66 -0.46 4.15
CA ILE A 65 -8.69 -1.09 5.48
C ILE A 65 -8.82 -0.03 6.58
N PHE A 66 -8.09 1.08 6.46
CA PHE A 66 -8.10 2.16 7.45
C PHE A 66 -9.31 3.11 7.33
N MET A 67 -10.03 3.06 6.21
CA MET A 67 -11.23 3.86 5.99
C MET A 67 -12.52 3.15 6.44
N GLN A 68 -12.47 1.85 6.70
CA GLN A 68 -13.61 1.06 7.15
C GLN A 68 -13.39 0.60 8.60
N PRO A 69 -14.31 0.87 9.53
CA PRO A 69 -14.17 0.47 10.93
C PRO A 69 -14.03 -1.05 11.07
N ALA A 70 -14.87 -1.79 10.33
CA ALA A 70 -14.81 -3.24 10.21
C ALA A 70 -13.51 -3.76 9.58
N GLY A 71 -12.74 -2.96 8.85
CA GLY A 71 -11.51 -3.41 8.19
C GLY A 71 -10.41 -3.84 9.18
N LEU A 72 -10.35 -3.18 10.34
CA LEU A 72 -9.44 -3.54 11.44
C LEU A 72 -10.09 -4.53 12.43
N GLU A 73 -11.42 -4.65 12.46
CA GLU A 73 -12.09 -5.65 13.30
C GLU A 73 -12.09 -7.03 12.64
N ALA A 74 -12.22 -7.09 11.29
CA ALA A 74 -12.03 -8.30 10.49
C ALA A 74 -10.61 -8.87 10.58
N GLU A 75 -9.62 -8.06 10.97
CA GLU A 75 -8.28 -8.55 11.34
C GLU A 75 -8.34 -9.59 12.46
N HIS A 76 -9.28 -9.46 13.41
CA HIS A 76 -9.35 -10.41 14.52
C HIS A 76 -9.91 -11.77 14.12
N GLU A 77 -10.73 -11.84 13.07
CA GLU A 77 -11.40 -13.07 12.64
C GLU A 77 -10.47 -13.99 11.82
N HIS A 78 -9.53 -13.42 11.05
CA HIS A 78 -8.64 -14.17 10.14
C HIS A 78 -7.25 -14.45 10.70
N ARG A 79 -7.11 -14.54 12.04
CA ARG A 79 -5.82 -14.66 12.73
C ARG A 79 -4.99 -15.91 12.36
N ASP A 80 -5.64 -16.95 11.85
CA ASP A 80 -5.02 -18.24 11.48
C ASP A 80 -4.66 -18.35 9.98
N ALA A 81 -4.96 -17.32 9.18
CA ALA A 81 -4.68 -17.29 7.76
C ALA A 81 -3.18 -17.01 7.51
N SER A 82 -2.41 -18.08 7.26
CA SER A 82 -1.00 -17.93 6.89
C SER A 82 -0.86 -17.10 5.59
N PRO A 83 0.10 -16.15 5.52
CA PRO A 83 0.25 -15.25 4.36
C PRO A 83 0.67 -15.95 3.06
N VAL A 84 1.04 -17.24 3.14
CA VAL A 84 1.33 -18.10 1.99
C VAL A 84 0.12 -18.93 1.53
N ARG A 85 -0.94 -19.01 2.34
CA ARG A 85 -2.19 -19.70 2.02
C ARG A 85 -3.24 -18.74 1.49
N GLU A 86 -3.33 -17.57 2.09
CA GLU A 86 -4.29 -16.54 1.74
C GLU A 86 -3.59 -15.21 1.48
N TYR A 87 -4.20 -14.41 0.61
CA TYR A 87 -3.67 -13.11 0.26
C TYR A 87 -3.81 -12.14 1.44
N HIS A 88 -2.68 -11.61 1.90
CA HIS A 88 -2.64 -10.72 3.06
C HIS A 88 -2.59 -9.26 2.63
N ARG A 89 -3.75 -8.61 2.56
CA ARG A 89 -3.88 -7.26 1.97
C ARG A 89 -3.04 -6.22 2.69
N LEU A 90 -3.07 -6.19 4.03
CA LEU A 90 -2.26 -5.26 4.82
C LEU A 90 -0.75 -5.45 4.58
N ALA A 91 -0.28 -6.70 4.59
CA ALA A 91 1.12 -7.04 4.34
C ALA A 91 1.57 -6.65 2.93
N ALA A 92 0.71 -6.82 1.92
CA ALA A 92 0.98 -6.36 0.55
C ALA A 92 1.09 -4.84 0.49
N GLY A 93 0.21 -4.13 1.21
CA GLY A 93 0.28 -2.70 1.38
C GLY A 93 1.63 -2.22 1.89
N PHE A 94 2.11 -2.75 3.01
CA PHE A 94 3.44 -2.45 3.54
C PHE A 94 4.56 -2.83 2.58
N GLY A 95 4.49 -4.02 1.97
CA GLY A 95 5.49 -4.51 1.05
C GLY A 95 5.69 -3.57 -0.14
N PHE A 96 4.60 -3.18 -0.79
CA PHE A 96 4.64 -2.30 -1.95
C PHE A 96 5.04 -0.86 -1.60
N SER A 97 4.54 -0.30 -0.49
CA SER A 97 4.95 1.04 -0.03
C SER A 97 6.45 1.11 0.26
N ILE A 98 7.00 0.15 1.03
CA ILE A 98 8.42 0.12 1.37
C ILE A 98 9.28 -0.11 0.12
N ALA A 99 8.86 -1.02 -0.77
CA ALA A 99 9.56 -1.26 -2.02
C ALA A 99 9.61 -0.04 -2.92
N GLY A 100 8.52 0.72 -3.03
CA GLY A 100 8.48 1.96 -3.82
C GLY A 100 9.42 3.03 -3.27
N ILE A 101 9.43 3.22 -1.95
CA ILE A 101 10.33 4.18 -1.28
C ILE A 101 11.80 3.76 -1.47
N LEU A 102 12.12 2.48 -1.29
CA LEU A 102 13.48 1.98 -1.46
C LEU A 102 13.92 2.04 -2.92
N PHE A 103 13.03 1.74 -3.86
CA PHE A 103 13.31 1.89 -5.29
C PHE A 103 13.63 3.34 -5.65
N PHE A 104 12.84 4.29 -5.12
CA PHE A 104 13.13 5.70 -5.27
C PHE A 104 14.49 6.07 -4.68
N ALA A 105 14.81 5.57 -3.48
CA ALA A 105 16.08 5.82 -2.82
C ALA A 105 17.28 5.24 -3.59
N MET A 106 17.12 4.08 -4.24
CA MET A 106 18.14 3.51 -5.11
C MET A 106 18.43 4.40 -6.33
N GLY A 107 17.44 5.17 -6.82
CA GLY A 107 17.66 6.14 -7.88
C GLY A 107 18.57 7.31 -7.49
N MET A 108 18.80 7.54 -6.19
CA MET A 108 19.81 8.49 -5.69
C MET A 108 21.23 7.90 -5.69
N THR A 109 21.36 6.61 -6.03
CA THR A 109 22.63 5.91 -6.16
C THR A 109 22.87 5.57 -7.62
N ASP A 110 24.10 5.23 -8.00
CA ASP A 110 24.44 4.82 -9.38
C ASP A 110 23.95 3.39 -9.73
N VAL A 111 22.89 2.91 -9.06
CA VAL A 111 22.32 1.57 -9.31
C VAL A 111 21.51 1.60 -10.59
N ASP A 112 21.78 0.64 -11.49
CA ASP A 112 21.00 0.46 -12.71
C ASP A 112 19.54 0.09 -12.38
N ILE A 113 18.60 0.71 -13.08
CA ILE A 113 17.17 0.46 -12.96
C ILE A 113 16.80 -1.02 -13.15
N VAL A 114 17.53 -1.73 -14.03
CA VAL A 114 17.35 -3.15 -14.33
C VAL A 114 17.64 -4.02 -13.10
N LEU A 115 18.56 -3.57 -12.23
CA LEU A 115 18.86 -4.23 -10.96
C LEU A 115 17.96 -3.72 -9.81
N GLY A 116 17.57 -2.45 -9.87
CA GLY A 116 16.71 -1.83 -8.87
C GLY A 116 15.33 -2.48 -8.78
N ILE A 117 14.70 -2.80 -9.92
CA ILE A 117 13.32 -3.35 -9.93
C ILE A 117 13.27 -4.72 -9.24
N PRO A 118 14.09 -5.73 -9.62
CA PRO A 118 14.13 -7.00 -8.90
C PRO A 118 14.46 -6.83 -7.42
N GLY A 119 15.41 -5.94 -7.08
CA GLY A 119 15.76 -5.66 -5.68
C GLY A 119 14.57 -5.15 -4.88
N ALA A 120 13.83 -4.18 -5.41
CA ALA A 120 12.62 -3.65 -4.78
C ALA A 120 11.54 -4.72 -4.60
N LEU A 121 11.32 -5.58 -5.61
CA LEU A 121 10.35 -6.68 -5.53
C LEU A 121 10.75 -7.74 -4.50
N VAL A 122 12.05 -8.04 -4.36
CA VAL A 122 12.55 -8.92 -3.29
C VAL A 122 12.25 -8.30 -1.92
N VAL A 123 12.47 -6.98 -1.76
CA VAL A 123 12.12 -6.32 -0.51
C VAL A 123 10.61 -6.33 -0.26
N ALA A 124 9.79 -6.08 -1.29
CA ALA A 124 8.33 -6.19 -1.16
C ALA A 124 7.92 -7.59 -0.66
N ALA A 125 8.50 -8.65 -1.22
CA ALA A 125 8.21 -10.03 -0.82
C ALA A 125 8.66 -10.32 0.62
N LEU A 126 9.85 -9.85 1.01
CA LEU A 126 10.35 -10.02 2.38
C LEU A 126 9.48 -9.29 3.39
N VAL A 127 9.13 -8.03 3.11
CA VAL A 127 8.25 -7.24 3.96
C VAL A 127 6.85 -7.86 4.01
N TYR A 128 6.32 -8.34 2.89
CA TYR A 128 5.06 -9.06 2.85
C TYR A 128 5.07 -10.28 3.77
N LEU A 129 6.12 -11.11 3.70
CA LEU A 129 6.23 -12.29 4.56
C LEU A 129 6.36 -11.90 6.02
N ILE A 130 7.24 -10.95 6.35
CA ILE A 130 7.44 -10.49 7.74
C ILE A 130 6.14 -9.91 8.29
N ALA A 131 5.52 -8.98 7.57
CA ALA A 131 4.26 -8.36 7.97
C ALA A 131 3.14 -9.38 8.07
N GLY A 132 3.02 -10.30 7.12
CA GLY A 132 1.96 -11.31 7.12
C GLY A 132 2.10 -12.38 8.20
N PHE A 133 3.30 -12.57 8.78
CA PHE A 133 3.47 -13.40 9.98
C PHE A 133 3.39 -12.59 11.28
N ALA A 134 3.64 -11.28 11.23
CA ALA A 134 3.61 -10.39 12.39
C ALA A 134 2.22 -9.81 12.68
N PHE A 135 1.40 -9.62 11.65
CA PHE A 135 0.08 -9.01 11.72
C PHE A 135 -1.03 -10.00 11.35
N PRO A 136 -2.24 -9.81 11.90
CA PRO A 136 -3.43 -10.50 11.43
C PRO A 136 -3.83 -10.10 10.00
N ASN A 137 -4.51 -11.00 9.28
CA ASN A 137 -5.00 -10.70 7.94
C ASN A 137 -6.23 -9.78 7.98
N ALA A 138 -6.10 -8.58 7.41
CA ALA A 138 -7.21 -7.65 7.22
C ALA A 138 -7.96 -7.96 5.91
N GLY A 139 -9.24 -8.29 6.02
CA GLY A 139 -10.16 -8.46 4.90
C GLY A 139 -11.01 -7.20 4.66
N LEU A 140 -11.48 -7.02 3.43
CA LEU A 140 -12.67 -6.20 3.20
C LEU A 140 -13.87 -7.16 3.11
N GLU A 141 -14.94 -6.90 3.86
CA GLU A 141 -16.23 -7.53 3.55
C GLU A 141 -16.68 -7.05 2.17
N ASN A 142 -17.04 -8.00 1.30
CA ASN A 142 -17.56 -7.74 -0.04
C ASN A 142 -19.08 -7.71 -0.05
#